data_AF-A0A060BVZ8-F1
#
_entry.id   AF-A0A060BVZ8-F1
#
_cell.length_a   1.000
_cell.length_b   1.000
_cell.length_c   1.000
_cell.angle_alpha   90.00
_cell.angle_beta   90.00
_cell.angle_gamma   90.00
#
_symmetry.space_group_name_H-M   'P 1'
#
loop_
_entity.id
_entity.type
_entity.pdbx_description
1 polymer ?
#
loop_
_entity_poly.entity_id
_entity_poly.type
_entity_poly.pdbx_seq_one_letter_code
_entity_poly.pdbx_strand_id
1 'polypeptide(L)'
;MGGNVRVLRWSGPFHFSSMINHAAQQAQGDILLLLDNDVEITHDHWLKAMVNHVIRPEVAAVCPRLEFPDGRIDQAGIVLGVNGPASQALRGLPRHAEGYLSRLKATHNP
;
A
#
# COMPACT_ATOMS: atom_id res chain seq x y z
N MET A 1 20.10 10.71 20.02
CA MET A 1 18.86 10.67 19.21
C MET A 1 19.18 11.14 17.80
N GLY A 2 19.61 10.24 16.91
CA GLY A 2 19.79 10.57 15.49
C GLY A 2 18.59 10.03 14.74
N GLY A 3 17.69 10.90 14.26
CA GLY A 3 16.51 10.45 13.53
C GLY A 3 16.89 9.90 12.15
N ASN A 4 16.42 8.69 11.83
CA ASN A 4 16.54 8.09 10.49
C ASN A 4 15.54 8.71 9.49
N VAL A 5 15.36 10.03 9.54
CA VAL A 5 14.40 10.77 8.70
C VAL A 5 15.17 11.73 7.82
N ARG A 6 14.98 11.61 6.51
CA ARG A 6 15.51 12.54 5.50
C ARG A 6 14.36 13.16 4.73
N VAL A 7 14.29 14.49 4.73
CA VAL A 7 13.27 15.24 3.99
C VAL A 7 13.85 15.66 2.64
N LEU A 8 13.16 15.32 1.56
CA LEU A 8 13.51 15.70 0.19
C LEU A 8 12.57 16.81 -0.28
N ARG A 9 13.12 17.88 -0.86
CA ARG A 9 12.32 18.99 -1.40
C ARG A 9 12.14 18.82 -2.90
N TRP A 10 10.89 18.89 -3.36
CA TRP A 10 10.54 18.89 -4.77
C TRP A 10 10.38 20.33 -5.28
N SER A 11 11.15 20.71 -6.30
CA SER A 11 11.13 22.06 -6.88
C SER A 11 10.23 22.18 -8.13
N GLY A 12 9.69 21.08 -8.63
CA GLY A 12 8.79 21.06 -9.78
C GLY A 12 7.31 21.28 -9.40
N PRO A 13 6.41 21.32 -10.39
CA PRO A 13 4.97 21.32 -10.14
C PRO A 13 4.54 20.05 -9.41
N PHE A 14 3.44 20.10 -8.67
CA PHE A 14 2.91 18.93 -7.96
C PHE A 14 2.55 17.82 -8.95
N HIS A 15 3.20 16.66 -8.79
CA HIS A 15 2.89 15.45 -9.55
C HIS A 15 3.28 14.23 -8.72
N PHE A 16 2.29 13.57 -8.13
CA PHE A 16 2.47 12.53 -7.12
C PHE A 16 3.47 11.43 -7.54
N SER A 17 3.27 10.83 -8.71
CA SER A 17 4.14 9.75 -9.20
C SER A 17 5.58 10.22 -9.44
N SER A 18 5.80 11.45 -9.93
CA SER A 18 7.13 12.00 -10.18
C SER A 18 7.86 12.27 -8.88
N MET A 19 7.14 12.76 -7.87
CA MET A 19 7.68 13.00 -6.52
C MET A 19 8.07 11.67 -5.84
N ILE A 20 7.21 10.64 -5.92
CA ILE A 20 7.52 9.31 -5.40
C ILE A 20 8.71 8.69 -6.12
N ASN A 21 8.73 8.73 -7.45
CA ASN A 21 9.83 8.17 -8.24
C ASN A 21 11.16 8.87 -7.92
N HIS A 22 11.14 10.19 -7.74
CA HIS A 22 12.32 10.94 -7.32
C HIS A 22 12.81 10.55 -5.92
N ALA A 23 11.89 10.34 -4.97
CA ALA A 23 12.25 9.87 -3.63
C ALA A 23 12.76 8.43 -3.63
N ALA A 24 12.13 7.55 -4.42
CA ALA A 24 12.51 6.15 -4.58
C ALA A 24 13.94 5.98 -5.11
N GLN A 25 14.36 6.83 -6.06
CA GLN A 25 15.74 6.85 -6.58
C GLN A 25 16.80 7.19 -5.52
N GLN A 26 16.40 7.83 -4.42
CA GLN A 26 17.30 8.17 -3.32
C GLN A 26 17.26 7.15 -2.17
N ALA A 27 16.32 6.20 -2.20
CA ALA A 27 16.21 5.17 -1.20
C ALA A 27 17.40 4.19 -1.29
N GLN A 28 17.81 3.66 -0.13
CA GLN A 28 18.98 2.78 -0.01
C GLN A 28 18.63 1.39 0.55
N GLY A 29 17.34 1.13 0.79
CA GLY A 29 16.87 -0.17 1.28
C GLY A 29 16.55 -1.12 0.14
N ASP A 30 16.61 -2.42 0.44
CA ASP A 30 16.26 -3.48 -0.52
C ASP A 30 14.76 -3.55 -0.82
N ILE A 31 13.93 -2.99 0.07
CA ILE A 31 12.47 -2.94 -0.03
C ILE A 31 12.03 -1.48 0.02
N LEU A 32 11.22 -1.07 -0.97
CA LEU A 32 10.59 0.23 -1.00
C LEU A 32 9.19 0.14 -0.39
N LEU A 33 8.95 0.90 0.67
CA LEU A 33 7.61 1.11 1.25
C LEU A 33 7.11 2.49 0.82
N LEU A 34 5.97 2.52 0.14
CA LEU A 34 5.21 3.75 -0.11
C LEU A 34 4.12 3.84 0.95
N LEU A 35 4.19 4.87 1.80
CA LEU A 35 3.25 5.07 2.91
C LEU A 35 2.71 6.50 2.84
N ASP A 36 1.39 6.62 2.67
CA ASP A 36 0.72 7.91 2.61
C ASP A 36 0.65 8.57 3.99
N ASN A 37 0.59 9.90 3.99
CA ASN A 37 0.64 10.72 5.20
C ASN A 37 -0.67 10.73 6.01
N ASP A 38 -1.73 10.10 5.50
CA ASP A 38 -3.06 9.99 6.11
C ASP A 38 -3.39 8.54 6.53
N VAL A 39 -2.39 7.65 6.53
CA VAL A 39 -2.52 6.27 7.01
C VAL A 39 -2.21 6.19 8.51
N GLU A 40 -3.09 5.51 9.25
CA GLU A 40 -2.86 5.13 10.64
C GLU A 40 -2.48 3.66 10.74
N ILE A 41 -1.39 3.37 11.47
CA ILE A 41 -0.97 2.00 11.76
C ILE A 41 -1.73 1.48 12.98
N THR A 42 -2.55 0.46 12.78
CA THR A 42 -3.41 -0.11 13.83
C THR A 42 -2.93 -1.47 14.36
N HIS A 43 -1.85 -2.02 13.79
CA HIS A 43 -1.35 -3.36 14.12
C HIS A 43 0.19 -3.37 14.20
N ASP A 44 0.77 -3.78 15.32
CA ASP A 44 2.22 -3.71 15.56
C ASP A 44 3.09 -4.51 14.57
N HIS A 45 2.53 -5.58 14.00
CA HIS A 45 3.28 -6.50 13.12
C HIS A 45 3.03 -6.27 11.62
N TRP A 46 2.35 -5.19 11.25
CA TRP A 46 1.97 -4.90 9.87
C TRP A 46 3.15 -4.96 8.89
N LEU A 47 4.28 -4.30 9.21
CA LEU A 47 5.43 -4.21 8.32
C LEU A 47 6.09 -5.58 8.14
N LYS A 48 6.25 -6.32 9.23
CA LYS A 48 6.81 -7.69 9.20
C LYS A 48 5.93 -8.61 8.34
N ALA A 49 4.61 -8.51 8.47
CA ALA A 49 3.68 -9.29 7.66
C ALA A 49 3.83 -8.97 6.16
N MET A 50 3.89 -7.69 5.78
CA MET A 50 4.08 -7.31 4.37
C MET A 50 5.45 -7.73 3.83
N VAL A 51 6.51 -7.56 4.62
CA VAL A 51 7.87 -7.96 4.23
C VAL A 51 7.95 -9.47 3.97
N ASN A 52 7.34 -10.30 4.84
CA ASN A 52 7.30 -11.74 4.64
C ASN A 52 6.67 -12.16 3.29
N HIS A 53 5.76 -11.34 2.75
CA HIS A 53 5.16 -11.58 1.44
C HIS A 53 6.01 -11.04 0.30
N VAL A 54 6.56 -9.83 0.41
CA VAL A 54 7.26 -9.16 -0.70
C VAL A 54 8.63 -9.78 -1.01
N ILE A 55 9.26 -10.45 -0.05
CA ILE A 55 10.56 -11.12 -0.27
C ILE A 55 10.44 -12.42 -1.08
N ARG A 56 9.23 -12.88 -1.39
CA ARG A 56 9.01 -14.09 -2.19
C ARG A 56 9.32 -13.79 -3.66
N PRO A 57 10.16 -14.58 -4.35
CA PRO A 57 10.59 -14.28 -5.72
C PRO A 57 9.45 -14.10 -6.74
N GLU A 58 8.31 -14.76 -6.51
CA GLU A 58 7.12 -14.68 -7.35
C GLU A 58 6.20 -13.48 -7.06
N VAL A 59 6.50 -12.67 -6.04
CA VAL A 59 5.69 -11.52 -5.61
C VAL A 59 6.40 -10.23 -5.97
N ALA A 60 5.82 -9.43 -6.87
CA ALA A 60 6.40 -8.16 -7.30
C ALA A 60 6.08 -6.99 -6.35
N ALA A 61 4.90 -7.01 -5.71
CA ALA A 61 4.44 -5.97 -4.80
C ALA A 61 3.38 -6.53 -3.84
N VAL A 62 3.26 -5.91 -2.67
CA VAL A 62 2.27 -6.25 -1.65
C VAL A 62 1.51 -4.98 -1.27
N CYS A 63 0.20 -5.09 -1.14
CA CYS A 63 -0.66 -4.03 -0.63
C CYS A 63 -1.38 -4.54 0.62
N PRO A 64 -1.40 -3.78 1.73
CA PRO A 64 -2.22 -4.14 2.88
C PRO A 64 -3.71 -3.93 2.56
N ARG A 65 -4.58 -4.50 3.39
CA ARG A 65 -5.96 -4.05 3.48
C ARG A 65 -5.98 -2.71 4.23
N LEU A 66 -6.57 -1.69 3.62
CA LEU A 66 -6.84 -0.39 4.25
C LEU A 66 -8.34 -0.19 4.44
N GLU A 67 -8.67 0.55 5.48
CA GLU A 67 -10.04 0.86 5.88
C GLU A 67 -10.20 2.34 6.10
N PHE A 68 -11.36 2.86 5.71
CA PHE A 68 -11.80 4.19 6.10
C PHE A 68 -12.16 4.22 7.59
N PRO A 69 -12.16 5.41 8.22
CA PRO A 69 -12.60 5.57 9.61
C PRO A 69 -14.03 5.09 9.89
N ASP A 70 -14.90 5.07 8.88
CA ASP A 70 -16.27 4.56 8.99
C ASP A 70 -16.39 3.03 8.91
N GLY A 71 -15.25 2.32 8.84
CA GLY A 71 -15.19 0.86 8.79
C GLY A 71 -15.50 0.27 7.41
N ARG A 72 -15.57 1.07 6.34
CA ARG A 72 -15.59 0.53 4.98
C ARG A 72 -14.17 0.25 4.47
N ILE A 73 -14.03 -0.69 3.56
CA ILE A 73 -12.77 -0.98 2.87
C ILE A 73 -12.40 0.21 1.97
N ASP A 74 -11.19 0.74 2.10
CA ASP A 74 -10.64 1.67 1.11
C ASP A 74 -9.95 0.91 -0.02
N GLN A 75 -9.08 -0.06 0.34
CA GLN A 75 -8.51 -1.00 -0.60
C GLN A 75 -8.20 -2.35 0.05
N ALA A 76 -8.33 -3.43 -0.72
CA ALA A 76 -7.89 -4.76 -0.34
C ALA A 76 -7.20 -5.44 -1.54
N GLY A 77 -6.23 -4.73 -2.11
CA GLY A 77 -5.53 -5.09 -3.34
C GLY A 77 -5.83 -4.14 -4.51
N ILE A 78 -5.07 -4.28 -5.59
CA ILE A 78 -5.20 -3.49 -6.82
C ILE A 78 -5.48 -4.44 -7.99
N VAL A 79 -6.45 -4.05 -8.83
CA VAL A 79 -6.77 -4.73 -10.09
C VAL A 79 -6.37 -3.84 -11.25
N LEU A 80 -5.58 -4.37 -12.17
CA LEU A 80 -5.13 -3.64 -13.36
C LEU A 80 -6.18 -3.70 -14.48
N GLY A 81 -6.25 -2.64 -15.29
CA GLY A 81 -7.09 -2.59 -16.50
C GLY A 81 -8.60 -2.42 -16.25
N VAL A 82 -9.03 -2.31 -15.00
CA VAL A 82 -10.43 -2.03 -14.62
C VAL A 82 -10.56 -0.56 -14.26
N ASN A 83 -11.55 0.13 -14.82
CA ASN A 83 -11.81 1.58 -14.63
C ASN A 83 -10.58 2.47 -14.88
N GLY A 84 -9.68 2.05 -15.77
CA GLY A 84 -8.42 2.73 -16.07
C GLY A 84 -7.22 1.79 -15.92
N PRO A 85 -6.01 2.31 -15.69
CA PRO A 85 -4.81 1.50 -15.57
C PRO A 85 -4.81 0.58 -14.34
N ALA A 86 -5.35 1.06 -13.21
CA ALA A 86 -5.39 0.35 -11.94
C ALA A 86 -6.55 0.86 -11.07
N SER A 87 -7.19 -0.04 -10.32
CA SER A 87 -8.30 0.27 -9.40
C SER A 87 -8.19 -0.51 -8.09
N GLN A 88 -8.69 0.08 -7.01
CA GLN A 88 -8.77 -0.56 -5.70
C GLN A 88 -9.80 -1.70 -5.70
N ALA A 89 -9.36 -2.90 -5.36
CA ALA A 89 -10.23 -4.05 -5.18
C ALA A 89 -11.12 -3.87 -3.95
N LEU A 90 -12.41 -4.25 -4.08
CA LEU A 90 -13.34 -4.41 -2.96
C LEU A 90 -13.63 -3.13 -2.15
N ARG A 91 -13.28 -1.96 -2.71
CA ARG A 91 -13.52 -0.64 -2.12
C ARG A 91 -15.01 -0.40 -1.84
N GLY A 92 -15.30 0.17 -0.69
CA GLY A 92 -16.65 0.53 -0.24
C GLY A 92 -17.42 -0.60 0.46
N LEU A 93 -16.93 -1.84 0.46
CA LEU A 93 -17.55 -2.92 1.21
C LEU A 93 -17.42 -2.72 2.74
N PRO A 94 -18.35 -3.23 3.55
CA PRO A 94 -18.21 -3.23 5.01
C PRO A 94 -16.98 -4.03 5.49
N ARG A 95 -16.38 -3.62 6.62
CA ARG A 95 -15.24 -4.29 7.30
C ARG A 95 -15.37 -5.81 7.40
N HIS A 96 -16.57 -6.31 7.68
CA HIS A 96 -16.81 -7.74 7.92
C HIS A 96 -17.41 -8.47 6.72
N ALA A 97 -17.47 -7.83 5.54
CA ALA A 97 -17.87 -8.51 4.32
C ALA A 97 -16.87 -9.61 3.97
N GLU A 98 -17.35 -10.68 3.33
CA GLU A 98 -16.48 -11.73 2.82
C GLU A 98 -15.72 -11.28 1.57
N GLY A 99 -16.35 -10.41 0.78
CA GLY A 99 -15.87 -10.06 -0.56
C GLY A 99 -16.07 -11.19 -1.56
N TYR A 100 -15.76 -10.91 -2.82
CA TYR A 100 -15.82 -11.92 -3.88
C TYR A 100 -14.89 -13.10 -3.54
N LEU A 101 -15.42 -14.32 -3.59
CA LEU A 101 -14.71 -15.56 -3.23
C LEU A 101 -14.02 -15.50 -1.86
N SER A 102 -14.63 -14.83 -0.87
CA SER A 102 -14.07 -14.67 0.49
C SER A 102 -12.69 -14.00 0.55
N ARG A 103 -12.30 -13.24 -0.48
CA ARG A 103 -10.97 -12.61 -0.57
C ARG A 103 -10.68 -11.56 0.52
N LEU A 104 -11.69 -11.02 1.22
CA LEU A 104 -11.43 -10.12 2.36
C LEU A 104 -11.01 -10.86 3.64
N LYS A 105 -11.11 -12.20 3.67
CA LYS A 105 -10.83 -13.01 4.87
C LYS A 105 -9.43 -13.62 4.89
N ALA A 106 -8.67 -13.53 3.80
CA ALA A 106 -7.37 -14.18 3.69
C ALA A 106 -6.41 -13.36 2.81
N THR A 107 -5.11 -13.45 3.11
CA THR A 107 -4.08 -12.96 2.20
C THR A 107 -4.12 -13.77 0.91
N HIS A 108 -4.07 -13.09 -0.22
CA HIS A 108 -4.11 -13.74 -1.53
C HIS A 108 -3.23 -13.00 -2.55
N ASN A 109 -2.81 -13.73 -3.58
CA ASN A 109 -2.32 -13.12 -4.80
C ASN A 109 -3.51 -12.84 -5.74
N PRO A 110 -3.44 -11.88 -6.67
CA PRO A 110 -4.49 -11.64 -7.66
C PRO A 110 -4.85 -12.91 -8.43
#